data_AF-K1TUI2-F1
#
_entry.id   AF-K1TUI2-F1
#
_cell.length_a   1.000
_cell.length_b   1.000
_cell.length_c   1.000
_cell.angle_alpha   90.00
_cell.angle_beta   90.00
_cell.angle_gamma   90.00
#
_symmetry.space_group_name_H-M   'P 1'
#
loop_
_entity.id
_entity.type
_entity.pdbx_description
1 polymer ?
#
loop_
_entity_poly.entity_id
_entity_poly.type
_entity_poly.pdbx_seq_one_letter_code
_entity_poly.pdbx_strand_id
1 'polypeptide(L)' 'MTNEELNTRLYEKMFAEQEQFRDWLLSQPPAEILNHAYEYTVREDILMSLEYHDLEDSQARALLKSGKPLKRIF' A
#
# COMPACT_ATOMS: atom_id res chain seq x y z
N MET A 1 -14.60 14.97 -5.64
CA MET A 1 -13.52 14.67 -4.71
C MET A 1 -12.43 15.70 -4.91
N THR A 2 -11.97 16.30 -3.82
CA THR A 2 -10.74 17.10 -3.79
C THR A 2 -9.51 16.19 -3.94
N ASN A 3 -8.33 16.79 -4.15
CA ASN A 3 -7.07 16.04 -4.19
C ASN A 3 -6.79 15.32 -2.86
N GLU A 4 -6.98 16.03 -1.74
CA GLU A 4 -6.84 15.48 -0.38
C GLU A 4 -7.78 14.29 -0.13
N GLU A 5 -9.05 14.39 -0.55
CA GLU A 5 -10.00 13.27 -0.46
C GLU A 5 -9.57 12.07 -1.31
N LEU A 6 -8.94 12.30 -2.47
CA LEU A 6 -8.42 11.22 -3.33
C LEU A 6 -7.24 10.51 -2.68
N ASN A 7 -6.30 11.26 -2.12
CA ASN A 7 -5.13 10.71 -1.45
C ASN A 7 -5.50 9.99 -0.16
N THR A 8 -6.42 10.55 0.64
CA THR A 8 -6.97 9.88 1.83
C THR A 8 -7.58 8.53 1.46
N ARG A 9 -8.44 8.50 0.43
CA ARG A 9 -9.08 7.26 -0.02
C ARG A 9 -8.07 6.26 -0.60
N LEU A 10 -7.03 6.74 -1.26
CA LEU A 10 -5.97 5.89 -1.78
C LEU A 10 -5.16 5.27 -0.65
N TYR A 11 -4.77 6.08 0.35
CA TYR A 11 -4.09 5.61 1.55
C TYR A 11 -4.89 4.52 2.24
N GLU A 12 -6.18 4.74 2.54
CA GLU A 12 -7.05 3.74 3.18
C GLU A 12 -7.11 2.42 2.40
N LYS A 13 -7.19 2.50 1.06
CA LYS A 13 -7.21 1.32 0.18
C LYS A 13 -5.88 0.56 0.22
N MET A 14 -4.76 1.28 0.17
CA MET A 14 -3.42 0.69 0.22
C MET A 14 -3.14 0.11 1.61
N PHE A 15 -3.53 0.80 2.67
CA PHE A 15 -3.44 0.33 4.06
C PHE A 15 -4.21 -0.98 4.25
N ALA A 16 -5.45 -1.06 3.76
CA ALA A 16 -6.22 -2.30 3.80
C ALA A 16 -5.55 -3.46 3.02
N GLU A 17 -4.89 -3.17 1.90
CA GLU A 17 -4.11 -4.17 1.16
C GLU A 17 -2.88 -4.64 1.96
N GLN A 18 -2.21 -3.73 2.66
CA GLN A 18 -1.07 -4.05 3.52
C GLN A 18 -1.48 -4.89 4.73
N GLU A 19 -2.58 -4.57 5.40
CA GLU A 19 -3.08 -5.37 6.52
C GLU A 19 -3.45 -6.79 6.06
N GLN A 20 -4.07 -6.96 4.89
CA GLN A 20 -4.30 -8.29 4.30
C GLN A 20 -3.00 -9.05 4.02
N PHE A 21 -1.97 -8.35 3.54
CA PHE A 21 -0.66 -8.95 3.30
C PHE A 21 0.02 -9.35 4.63
N ARG A 22 -0.08 -8.50 5.65
CA ARG A 22 0.43 -8.76 7.00
C ARG A 22 -0.24 -9.96 7.65
N ASP A 23 -1.58 -10.03 7.60
CA ASP A 23 -2.34 -11.16 8.14
C ASP A 23 -1.94 -12.47 7.48
N TRP A 24 -1.77 -12.45 6.15
CA TRP A 24 -1.25 -13.60 5.43
C TRP A 24 0.18 -13.93 5.87
N LEU A 25 1.07 -12.94 5.95
CA LEU A 25 2.48 -13.13 6.29
C LEU A 25 2.65 -13.74 7.69
N LEU A 26 1.85 -13.28 8.67
CA LEU A 26 1.86 -13.80 10.04
C LEU A 26 1.39 -15.26 10.15
N SER A 27 0.69 -15.78 9.13
CA SER A 27 0.32 -17.20 9.05
C SER A 27 1.38 -18.10 8.39
N GLN A 28 2.45 -17.52 7.83
CA GLN A 28 3.47 -18.25 7.09
C GLN A 28 4.58 -18.82 8.00
N PRO A 29 5.33 -19.85 7.56
CA PRO A 29 6.50 -20.34 8.29
C PRO A 29 7.62 -19.27 8.33
N PRO A 30 8.54 -19.33 9.31
CA PRO A 30 9.59 -18.31 9.47
C PRO A 30 10.45 -18.06 8.23
N ALA A 31 10.76 -19.10 7.45
CA ALA A 31 11.52 -18.95 6.22
C ALA A 31 10.81 -18.08 5.19
N GLU A 32 9.49 -18.20 5.08
CA GLU A 32 8.68 -17.41 4.16
C GLU A 32 8.48 -15.98 4.66
N ILE A 33 8.37 -15.80 5.99
CA ILE A 33 8.40 -14.46 6.60
C ILE A 33 9.69 -13.72 6.24
N LEU A 34 10.85 -14.39 6.33
CA LEU A 34 12.13 -13.81 5.94
C LEU A 34 12.21 -13.49 4.45
N ASN A 35 11.66 -14.34 3.57
CA ASN A 35 11.62 -14.11 2.13
C ASN A 35 10.84 -12.83 1.77
N HIS A 36 9.81 -12.50 2.54
CA HIS A 36 8.95 -11.33 2.30
C HIS A 36 9.26 -10.13 3.18
N ALA A 37 10.27 -10.20 4.06
CA ALA A 37 10.59 -9.10 4.98
C ALA A 37 10.94 -7.80 4.24
N TYR A 38 11.66 -7.88 3.11
CA TYR A 38 11.98 -6.71 2.29
C TYR A 38 10.72 -6.11 1.64
N GLU A 39 9.86 -6.95 1.05
CA GLU A 39 8.59 -6.51 0.46
C GLU A 39 7.72 -5.84 1.52
N TYR A 40 7.60 -6.44 2.71
CA TYR A 40 6.83 -5.89 3.82
C TYR A 40 7.31 -4.48 4.18
N THR A 41 8.62 -4.29 4.40
CA THR A 41 9.19 -2.99 4.78
C THR A 41 8.98 -1.94 3.69
N VAL A 42 9.22 -2.26 2.41
CA VAL A 42 9.03 -1.29 1.32
C VAL A 42 7.57 -0.87 1.19
N ARG A 43 6.62 -1.79 1.40
CA ARG A 43 5.18 -1.47 1.38
C ARG A 43 4.80 -0.51 2.51
N GLU A 44 5.38 -0.67 3.71
CA GLU A 44 5.21 0.27 4.83
C GLU A 44 5.83 1.64 4.50
N ASP A 45 7.02 1.68 3.90
CA ASP A 45 7.67 2.94 3.51
C ASP A 45 6.84 3.72 2.47
N ILE A 46 6.20 3.02 1.52
CA ILE A 46 5.27 3.63 0.56
C ILE A 46 4.05 4.21 1.26
N LEU A 47 3.46 3.49 2.22
CA LEU A 47 2.32 3.98 2.99
C LEU A 47 2.69 5.22 3.80
N MET A 48 3.83 5.19 4.49
CA MET A 48 4.36 6.33 5.24
C MET A 48 4.59 7.54 4.32
N SER A 49 5.08 7.32 3.10
CA SER A 49 5.25 8.41 2.13
C SER A 49 3.93 9.12 1.81
N LEU A 50 2.83 8.38 1.67
CA LEU A 50 1.50 8.93 1.40
C LEU A 50 0.90 9.73 2.56
N GLU A 51 1.41 9.57 3.79
CA GLU A 51 1.00 10.41 4.93
C GLU A 51 1.56 11.83 4.85
N TYR A 52 2.70 12.00 4.17
CA TYR A 52 3.39 13.29 4.04
C TYR A 52 3.32 13.89 2.64
N HIS A 53 2.98 13.09 1.62
CA HIS A 53 3.05 13.48 0.23
C HIS A 53 1.80 13.04 -0.54
N ASP A 54 0.98 14.04 -0.87
CA ASP A 54 -0.13 13.86 -1.79
C ASP A 54 0.37 13.60 -3.22
N LEU A 55 -0.24 12.63 -3.88
CA LEU A 55 -0.08 12.41 -5.32
C LEU A 55 -0.96 13.38 -6.11
N GLU A 56 -0.58 13.61 -7.37
CA GLU A 56 -1.44 14.31 -8.31
C GLU A 56 -2.75 13.54 -8.52
N ASP A 57 -3.84 14.28 -8.78
CA ASP A 57 -5.17 13.73 -9.06
C ASP A 57 -5.15 12.59 -10.08
N SER A 58 -4.34 12.72 -11.12
CA SER A 58 -4.22 11.74 -12.21
C SER A 58 -3.63 10.40 -11.72
N GLN A 59 -2.60 10.48 -10.88
CA GLN A 59 -1.89 9.35 -10.30
C GLN A 59 -2.77 8.65 -9.25
N ALA A 60 -3.38 9.43 -8.35
CA ALA A 60 -4.26 8.90 -7.31
C ALA A 60 -5.46 8.14 -7.92
N ARG A 61 -6.08 8.71 -8.96
CA ARG A 61 -7.18 8.06 -9.69
C ARG A 61 -6.73 6.79 -10.41
N ALA A 62 -5.53 6.76 -10.97
CA ALA A 62 -5.00 5.58 -11.64
C ALA A 62 -4.78 4.43 -10.64
N LEU A 63 -4.21 4.72 -9.48
CA LEU A 63 -3.97 3.73 -8.42
C LEU A 63 -5.26 3.26 -7.75
N LEU A 64 -6.24 4.16 -7.54
CA LEU A 64 -7.56 3.79 -7.00
C LEU A 64 -8.30 2.77 -7.90
N LYS A 65 -8.12 2.86 -9.22
CA LYS A 65 -8.66 1.90 -10.20
C LYS A 65 -7.90 0.56 -10.21
N SER A 66 -6.69 0.50 -9.66
CA SER A 66 -5.95 -0.75 -9.52
C SER A 66 -6.64 -1.67 -8.49
N GLY A 67 -6.64 -2.96 -8.77
CA GLY A 67 -7.12 -3.98 -7.82
C GLY A 67 -6.21 -4.08 -6.59
N LYS A 68 -4.90 -4.05 -6.82
CA LYS A 68 -3.85 -4.10 -5.79
C LYS A 68 -2.82 -2.98 -6.02
N PRO A 69 -3.13 -1.73 -5.63
CA PRO A 69 -2.24 -0.58 -5.85
C PRO A 69 -0.84 -0.73 -5.25
N LEU A 70 -0.68 -1.26 -4.03
CA LEU A 70 0.66 -1.43 -3.43
C LEU A 70 1.49 -2.44 -4.22
N LYS A 71 0.89 -3.58 -4.57
CA LYS A 71 1.53 -4.59 -5.45
C LYS A 71 1.83 -4.09 -6.87
N ARG A 72 1.26 -2.97 -7.29
CA ARG A 72 1.55 -2.37 -8.61
C ARG A 72 2.74 -1.41 -8.57
N ILE A 73 3.10 -0.92 -7.39
CA ILE A 73 4.20 0.03 -7.17
C ILE A 73 5.47 -0.74 -6.78
N PHE A 74 5.33 -1.77 -5.96
CA PHE A 74 6.38 -2.76 -5.65
C PHE A 74 6.54 -3.77 -6.80
#